data_AF-A0A8S3H4Z8-F1
#
_entry.id   AF-A0A8S3H4Z8-F1
#
_cell.length_a   1.000
_cell.length_b   1.000
_cell.length_c   1.000
_cell.angle_alpha   90.00
_cell.angle_beta   90.00
_cell.angle_gamma   90.00
#
_symmetry.space_group_name_H-M   'P 1'
#
loop_
_entity.id
_entity.type
_entity.pdbx_description
1 polymer ?
#
loop_
_entity_poly.entity_id
_entity_poly.type
_entity_poly.pdbx_seq_one_letter_code
_entity_poly.pdbx_strand_id
1 'polypeptide(L)'
;EFANSPARKLSESFSLDVIGGKPITLKQCLLSGIDNIVKLHEKHNKSMDSCFKSFVCFALNEKKLVSFLRIILKTMPLVENYYQPWSYTKKTGFNDALHSLDRLKSIDFRLPINISVRRFTNNKDLIE
;
A
#
# COMPACT_ATOMS: atom_id res chain seq x y z
N GLU A 1 27.41 -16.35 -18.28
CA GLU A 1 27.34 -17.18 -17.05
C GLU A 1 27.19 -16.32 -15.77
N PHE A 2 26.16 -15.46 -15.69
CA PHE A 2 25.96 -14.52 -14.56
C PHE A 2 24.68 -14.78 -13.76
N ALA A 3 24.04 -15.94 -13.96
CA ALA A 3 22.71 -16.24 -13.43
C ALA A 3 22.67 -16.50 -11.90
N ASN A 4 23.82 -16.56 -11.22
CA ASN A 4 23.94 -16.99 -9.83
C ASN A 4 24.61 -15.97 -8.89
N SER A 5 24.47 -14.67 -9.14
CA SER A 5 24.98 -13.67 -8.21
C SER A 5 24.31 -13.80 -6.82
N PRO A 6 25.08 -13.86 -5.72
CA PRO A 6 24.54 -13.94 -4.35
C PRO A 6 23.50 -12.87 -4.02
N ALA A 7 23.63 -11.69 -4.63
CA ALA A 7 22.69 -10.58 -4.49
C ALA A 7 21.28 -10.93 -5.00
N ARG A 8 21.15 -11.80 -6.00
CA ARG A 8 19.86 -12.21 -6.57
C ARG A 8 19.15 -13.23 -5.68
N LYS A 9 19.88 -14.21 -5.15
CA LYS A 9 19.36 -15.19 -4.17
C LYS A 9 18.91 -14.51 -2.86
N LEU A 10 19.62 -13.47 -2.43
CA LEU A 10 19.19 -12.62 -1.33
C LEU A 10 17.92 -11.84 -1.69
N SER A 11 17.87 -11.23 -2.88
CA SER A 11 16.69 -10.49 -3.34
C SER A 11 15.43 -11.37 -3.41
N GLU A 12 15.57 -12.61 -3.90
CA GLU A 12 14.49 -13.61 -3.91
C GLU A 12 14.05 -14.00 -2.49
N SER A 13 15.00 -14.19 -1.57
CA SER A 13 14.70 -14.48 -0.15
C SER A 13 13.94 -13.36 0.55
N PHE A 14 14.11 -12.11 0.10
CA PHE A 14 13.36 -10.94 0.58
C PHE A 14 12.18 -10.55 -0.33
N SER A 15 11.84 -11.38 -1.33
CA SER A 15 10.76 -11.12 -2.31
C SER A 15 10.88 -9.74 -2.99
N LEU A 16 12.10 -9.31 -3.29
CA LEU A 16 12.38 -8.05 -3.96
C LEU A 16 12.25 -8.26 -5.48
N ASP A 17 11.34 -7.52 -6.10
CA ASP A 17 11.16 -7.54 -7.55
C ASP A 17 12.32 -6.79 -8.21
N VAL A 18 12.97 -7.34 -9.24
CA VAL A 18 14.22 -6.79 -9.80
C VAL A 18 13.93 -6.13 -11.15
N ILE A 19 13.89 -4.80 -11.18
CA ILE A 19 13.80 -4.01 -12.42
C ILE A 19 15.12 -3.26 -12.61
N GLY A 20 15.77 -3.45 -13.77
CA GLY A 20 17.01 -2.73 -14.12
C GLY A 20 18.23 -3.09 -13.26
N GLY A 21 18.28 -4.29 -12.66
CA GLY A 21 19.43 -4.78 -11.88
C GLY A 21 19.51 -4.26 -10.44
N LYS A 22 18.51 -3.50 -9.97
CA LYS A 22 18.39 -3.10 -8.56
C LYS A 22 17.13 -3.72 -7.94
N PRO A 23 17.21 -4.30 -6.73
CA PRO A 23 16.03 -4.83 -6.06
C PRO A 23 15.08 -3.69 -5.67
N ILE A 24 13.80 -3.80 -6.03
CA ILE A 24 12.76 -2.88 -5.56
C ILE A 24 12.47 -3.21 -4.11
N THR A 25 12.85 -2.30 -3.23
CA THR A 25 12.57 -2.43 -1.80
C THR A 25 11.07 -2.28 -1.53
N LEU A 26 10.58 -2.93 -0.46
CA LEU A 26 9.19 -2.72 0.02
C LEU A 26 8.87 -1.24 0.23
N LYS A 27 9.85 -0.44 0.67
CA LYS A 27 9.71 1.01 0.83
C LYS A 27 9.53 1.72 -0.51
N GLN A 28 10.31 1.36 -1.54
CA GLN A 28 10.14 1.92 -2.88
C GLN A 28 8.79 1.53 -3.50
N CYS A 29 8.37 0.27 -3.35
CA CYS A 29 7.07 -0.20 -3.80
C CYS A 29 5.92 0.58 -3.12
N LEU A 30 6.02 0.78 -1.80
CA LEU A 30 5.08 1.60 -1.03
C LEU A 30 5.02 3.05 -1.53
N LEU A 31 6.18 3.71 -1.63
CA LEU A 31 6.25 5.13 -2.01
C LEU A 31 5.81 5.36 -3.46
N SER A 32 6.21 4.48 -4.40
CA SER A 32 5.77 4.55 -5.79
C SER A 32 4.28 4.28 -5.94
N GLY A 33 3.72 3.32 -5.17
CA GLY A 33 2.29 3.07 -5.12
C GLY A 33 1.49 4.28 -4.64
N ILE A 34 1.95 4.93 -3.56
CA ILE A 34 1.34 6.16 -3.04
C ILE A 34 1.41 7.29 -4.06
N ASP A 35 2.58 7.54 -4.65
CA ASP A 35 2.77 8.59 -5.68
C ASP A 35 1.83 8.39 -6.88
N ASN A 36 1.70 7.15 -7.38
CA ASN A 36 0.78 6.82 -8.46
C ASN A 36 -0.68 7.07 -8.08
N ILE A 37 -1.08 6.73 -6.86
CA ILE A 37 -2.45 6.97 -6.37
C ILE A 37 -2.71 8.46 -6.23
N VAL A 38 -1.78 9.22 -5.66
CA VAL A 38 -1.92 10.68 -5.51
C VAL A 38 -2.09 11.32 -6.88
N LYS A 39 -1.23 11.00 -7.86
CA LYS A 39 -1.35 11.49 -9.25
C LYS A 39 -2.68 11.12 -9.90
N LEU A 40 -3.16 9.90 -9.68
CA LEU A 40 -4.44 9.45 -10.22
C LEU A 40 -5.63 10.26 -9.66
N HIS A 41 -5.58 10.66 -8.39
CA HIS A 41 -6.67 11.40 -7.72
C HIS A 41 -6.53 12.92 -7.82
N GLU A 42 -5.32 13.45 -8.00
CA GLU A 42 -5.07 14.88 -8.26
C GLU A 42 -5.86 15.37 -9.48
N LYS A 43 -5.93 14.54 -10.53
CA LYS A 43 -6.72 14.79 -11.74
C LYS A 43 -8.23 14.98 -11.49
N HIS A 44 -8.76 14.48 -10.36
CA HIS A 44 -10.20 14.42 -10.10
C HIS A 44 -10.66 15.11 -8.80
N ASN A 45 -9.78 15.89 -8.15
CA ASN A 45 -10.06 16.70 -6.96
C ASN A 45 -10.77 15.91 -5.84
N LYS A 46 -10.24 14.73 -5.48
CA LYS A 46 -10.89 13.78 -4.55
C LYS A 46 -10.41 13.95 -3.11
N SER A 47 -11.30 13.61 -2.17
CA SER A 47 -10.98 13.54 -0.73
C SER A 47 -9.83 12.57 -0.45
N MET A 48 -9.05 12.85 0.61
CA MET A 48 -8.02 11.96 1.14
C MET A 48 -8.56 10.56 1.47
N ASP A 49 -9.84 10.43 1.85
CA ASP A 49 -10.52 9.13 2.03
C ASP A 49 -10.52 8.28 0.77
N SER A 50 -10.66 8.92 -0.38
CA SER A 50 -10.68 8.28 -1.69
C SER A 50 -9.30 7.72 -2.03
N CYS A 51 -8.25 8.52 -1.81
CA CYS A 51 -6.87 8.09 -1.96
C CYS A 51 -6.55 6.93 -1.03
N PHE A 52 -7.00 6.98 0.23
CA PHE A 52 -6.78 5.91 1.19
C PHE A 52 -7.47 4.60 0.79
N LYS A 53 -8.72 4.65 0.31
CA LYS A 53 -9.42 3.46 -0.21
C LYS A 53 -8.70 2.85 -1.42
N SER A 54 -8.23 3.68 -2.34
CA SER A 54 -7.41 3.26 -3.47
C SER A 54 -6.10 2.60 -3.03
N PHE A 55 -5.46 3.16 -2.00
CA PHE A 55 -4.25 2.59 -1.40
C PHE A 55 -4.48 1.21 -0.79
N VAL A 56 -5.57 1.02 -0.04
CA VAL A 56 -5.91 -0.30 0.51
C VAL A 56 -6.14 -1.31 -0.62
N CYS A 57 -6.83 -0.94 -1.68
CA CYS A 57 -7.07 -1.83 -2.82
C CYS A 57 -5.76 -2.21 -3.54
N PHE A 58 -4.89 -1.23 -3.79
CA PHE A 58 -3.56 -1.46 -4.34
C PHE A 58 -2.75 -2.43 -3.46
N ALA A 59 -2.70 -2.18 -2.16
CA ALA A 59 -1.91 -2.99 -1.24
C ALA A 59 -2.45 -4.42 -1.06
N LEU A 60 -3.78 -4.61 -1.19
CA LEU A 60 -4.43 -5.93 -1.21
C LEU A 60 -4.09 -6.69 -2.49
N ASN A 61 -4.17 -6.05 -3.66
CA ASN A 61 -3.79 -6.66 -4.94
C ASN A 61 -2.31 -7.10 -4.93
N GLU A 62 -1.45 -6.30 -4.32
CA GLU A 62 -0.02 -6.59 -4.16
C GLU A 62 0.31 -7.62 -3.07
N LYS A 63 -0.67 -8.07 -2.28
CA LYS A 63 -0.48 -8.96 -1.10
C LYS A 63 0.53 -8.40 -0.09
N LYS A 64 0.65 -7.07 -0.02
CA LYS A 64 1.64 -6.32 0.79
C LYS A 64 0.99 -5.39 1.83
N LEU A 65 -0.34 -5.42 1.99
CA LEU A 65 -1.07 -4.55 2.93
C LEU A 65 -0.47 -4.51 4.34
N VAL A 66 -0.24 -5.67 4.96
CA VAL A 66 0.34 -5.74 6.31
C VAL A 66 1.76 -5.18 6.35
N SER A 67 2.59 -5.50 5.35
CA SER A 67 3.95 -5.00 5.22
C SER A 67 4.00 -3.48 5.09
N PHE A 68 3.11 -2.90 4.27
CA PHE A 68 3.01 -1.45 4.09
C PHE A 68 2.53 -0.75 5.35
N LEU A 69 1.46 -1.25 5.99
CA LEU A 69 0.97 -0.70 7.25
C LEU A 69 2.03 -0.78 8.34
N ARG A 70 2.80 -1.87 8.41
CA ARG A 70 3.90 -2.01 9.36
C ARG A 70 4.98 -0.95 9.16
N ILE A 71 5.35 -0.63 7.92
CA ILE A 71 6.32 0.44 7.63
C ILE A 71 5.79 1.79 8.14
N ILE A 72 4.53 2.10 7.85
CA ILE A 72 3.89 3.37 8.25
C ILE A 72 3.80 3.46 9.79
N LEU A 73 3.22 2.44 10.43
CA LEU A 73 2.93 2.44 11.88
C LEU A 73 4.16 2.20 12.77
N LYS A 74 5.30 1.81 12.20
CA LYS A 74 6.58 1.73 12.93
C LYS A 74 7.46 2.96 12.71
N THR A 75 7.06 3.89 11.84
CA THR A 75 7.76 5.16 11.66
C THR A 75 7.41 6.10 12.81
N MET A 76 8.28 6.19 13.81
CA MET A 76 8.04 6.96 15.04
C MET A 76 7.56 8.41 14.81
N PRO A 77 8.18 9.20 13.91
CA PRO A 77 7.69 10.56 13.66
C PRO A 77 6.23 10.62 13.18
N LEU A 78 5.77 9.62 12.41
CA LEU A 78 4.37 9.58 11.98
C LEU A 78 3.45 9.20 13.13
N VAL A 79 3.85 8.25 13.97
CA VAL A 79 3.05 7.83 15.12
C VAL A 79 2.91 8.97 16.12
N GLU A 80 3.99 9.70 16.38
CA GLU A 80 3.98 10.80 17.36
C GLU A 80 3.20 12.01 16.87
N ASN A 81 3.25 12.34 15.58
CA ASN A 81 2.57 13.51 15.03
C ASN A 81 1.08 13.27 14.75
N TYR A 82 0.68 12.04 14.40
CA TYR A 82 -0.69 11.76 13.93
C TYR A 82 -1.52 10.89 14.88
N TYR A 83 -0.94 10.34 15.96
CA TYR A 83 -1.66 9.51 16.91
C TYR A 83 -1.56 10.01 18.35
N GLN A 84 -2.72 10.12 18.99
CA GLN A 84 -2.80 10.53 20.38
C GLN A 84 -2.22 9.46 21.32
N PRO A 85 -1.73 9.83 22.51
CA PRO A 85 -1.16 8.90 23.50
C PRO A 85 -2.10 7.75 23.88
N TRP A 86 -3.41 8.01 23.93
CA TRP A 86 -4.42 6.99 24.25
C TRP A 86 -4.83 6.13 23.05
N SER A 87 -4.33 6.42 21.84
CA SER A 87 -4.76 5.74 20.62
C SER A 87 -4.39 4.26 20.68
N TYR A 88 -5.24 3.45 20.06
CA TYR A 88 -5.00 2.02 19.93
C TYR A 88 -3.63 1.73 19.28
N THR A 89 -3.29 2.45 18.20
CA THR A 89 -1.98 2.35 17.55
C THR A 89 -0.81 2.59 18.50
N LYS A 90 -0.85 3.65 19.32
CA LYS A 90 0.27 3.97 20.24
C LYS A 90 0.31 3.04 21.45
N LYS A 91 -0.85 2.55 21.93
CA LYS A 91 -0.94 1.62 23.06
C LYS A 91 -0.54 0.19 22.71
N THR A 92 -0.97 -0.34 21.56
CA THR A 92 -0.79 -1.76 21.20
C THR A 92 0.25 -1.98 20.11
N GLY A 93 0.69 -0.91 19.46
CA GLY A 93 1.48 -0.99 18.23
C GLY A 93 0.69 -1.52 17.03
N PHE A 94 -0.64 -1.59 17.13
CA PHE A 94 -1.56 -2.11 16.10
C PHE A 94 -1.29 -3.57 15.71
N ASN A 95 -0.55 -4.32 16.53
CA ASN A 95 0.01 -5.62 16.14
C ASN A 95 -1.07 -6.71 15.94
N ASP A 96 -2.10 -6.70 16.78
CA ASP A 96 -3.25 -7.60 16.74
C ASP A 96 -4.14 -7.38 15.51
N ALA A 97 -4.36 -6.13 15.13
CA ALA A 97 -5.01 -5.80 13.86
C ALA A 97 -4.15 -6.22 12.66
N LEU A 98 -2.82 -5.97 12.68
CA LEU A 98 -1.91 -6.44 11.62
C LEU A 98 -1.93 -7.98 11.50
N HIS A 99 -1.97 -8.70 12.62
CA HIS A 99 -2.05 -10.16 12.63
C HIS A 99 -3.37 -10.65 12.02
N SER A 100 -4.48 -10.00 12.36
CA SER A 100 -5.79 -10.32 11.78
C SER A 100 -5.84 -10.09 10.27
N LEU A 101 -5.21 -9.01 9.79
CA LEU A 101 -5.12 -8.67 8.37
C LEU A 101 -4.18 -9.59 7.58
N ASP A 102 -3.24 -10.28 8.23
CA ASP A 102 -2.28 -11.16 7.54
C ASP A 102 -2.98 -12.33 6.83
N ARG A 103 -4.14 -12.75 7.37
CA ARG A 103 -5.03 -13.75 6.74
C ARG A 103 -5.51 -13.35 5.35
N LEU A 104 -5.53 -12.06 5.02
CA LEU A 104 -5.94 -11.59 3.69
C LEU A 104 -4.88 -11.89 2.63
N LYS A 105 -3.62 -12.12 3.01
CA LYS A 105 -2.52 -12.39 2.08
C LYS A 105 -2.75 -13.66 1.24
N SER A 106 -3.52 -14.62 1.72
CA SER A 106 -3.83 -15.87 1.00
C SER A 106 -4.86 -15.68 -0.12
N ILE A 107 -5.55 -14.54 -0.17
CA ILE A 107 -6.61 -14.25 -1.15
C ILE A 107 -5.98 -13.52 -2.34
N ASP A 108 -6.34 -13.92 -3.56
CA ASP A 108 -5.92 -13.24 -4.79
C ASP A 108 -6.90 -12.11 -5.13
N PHE A 109 -6.64 -10.91 -4.59
CA PHE A 109 -7.47 -9.74 -4.86
C PHE A 109 -7.22 -9.17 -6.26
N ARG A 110 -8.33 -8.82 -6.95
CA ARG A 110 -8.33 -8.09 -8.22
C ARG A 110 -9.27 -6.88 -8.14
N LEU A 111 -8.97 -5.99 -7.21
CA LEU A 111 -9.80 -4.82 -6.92
C LEU A 111 -9.44 -3.65 -7.85
N PRO A 112 -10.42 -2.90 -8.36
CA PRO A 112 -10.11 -1.67 -9.09
C PRO A 112 -9.48 -0.65 -8.14
N ILE A 113 -8.29 -0.15 -8.47
CA ILE A 113 -7.62 0.88 -7.66
C ILE A 113 -8.40 2.21 -7.72
N ASN A 114 -9.27 2.38 -8.72
CA ASN A 114 -10.05 3.59 -8.97
C ASN A 114 -11.54 3.50 -8.56
N ILE A 115 -11.89 2.71 -7.53
CA ILE A 115 -13.30 2.53 -7.09
C ILE A 115 -14.04 3.86 -6.91
N SER A 116 -13.36 4.88 -6.36
CA SER A 116 -13.95 6.21 -6.21
C SER A 116 -14.09 6.97 -7.53
N VAL A 117 -13.28 6.70 -8.55
CA VAL A 117 -13.39 7.35 -9.87
C VAL A 117 -14.63 6.86 -10.61
N ARG A 118 -14.91 5.54 -10.56
CA ARG A 118 -16.09 4.94 -11.19
C ARG A 118 -17.41 5.48 -10.63
N ARG A 119 -17.45 5.74 -9.32
CA ARG A 119 -18.66 6.30 -8.70
C ARG A 119 -18.98 7.70 -9.21
N PHE A 120 -17.99 8.48 -9.64
CA PHE A 120 -18.24 9.81 -10.23
C PHE A 120 -18.56 9.76 -11.72
N THR A 121 -17.99 8.83 -12.49
CA THR A 121 -18.36 8.67 -13.91
C THR A 121 -19.80 8.21 -14.03
N ASN A 122 -20.20 7.21 -13.24
CA ASN A 122 -21.57 6.69 -13.26
C ASN A 122 -22.63 7.71 -12.82
N ASN A 123 -22.26 8.77 -12.09
CA ASN A 123 -23.18 9.86 -11.73
C ASN A 123 -23.18 10.99 -12.78
N LYS A 124 -22.19 11.07 -13.66
CA LYS A 124 -22.19 12.02 -14.80
C LYS A 124 -22.98 11.46 -15.97
N ASP A 125 -22.87 10.15 -16.22
CA ASP A 125 -23.58 9.46 -17.31
C ASP A 125 -25.10 9.28 -17.05
N LEU A 126 -25.60 9.70 -15.87
CA LEU A 126 -27.02 9.70 -15.53
C LEU A 126 -27.67 11.10 -15.63
N ILE A 127 -26.91 12.11 -16.05
CA ILE A 127 -27.36 13.51 -16.15
C ILE A 127 -27.23 14.03 -17.59
N GLU A 128 -27.14 13.14 -18.58
CA GLU A 128 -27.23 13.49 -20.01
C GLU A 128 -28.44 12.80 -20.66
#